data_AF-A0A2G8E6J6-F1
#
_entry.id   AF-A0A2G8E6J6-F1
#
_cell.length_a   1.000
_cell.length_b   1.000
_cell.length_c   1.000
_cell.angle_alpha   90.00
_cell.angle_beta   90.00
_cell.angle_gamma   90.00
#
_symmetry.space_group_name_H-M   'P 1'
#
loop_
_entity.id
_entity.type
_entity.pdbx_description
1 polymer ?
#
loop_
_entity_poly.entity_id
_entity_poly.type
_entity_poly.pdbx_seq_one_letter_code
_entity_poly.pdbx_strand_id
1 'polypeptide(L)' 'MTRRDQYSFILHVLLPAIENEGLTIKTRRDGELTLSANGSVTTNFISNLRQHCIEELQGDASN' A
#
# COMPACT_ATOMS: atom_id res chain seq x y z
N MET A 1 7.35 -5.17 15.83
CA MET A 1 7.55 -5.02 14.37
C MET A 1 8.59 -3.96 14.15
N THR A 2 9.69 -4.30 13.49
CA THR A 2 10.69 -3.34 13.04
C THR A 2 10.17 -2.52 11.86
N ARG A 3 10.88 -1.44 11.49
CA ARG A 3 10.56 -0.64 10.30
C ARG A 3 10.63 -1.49 9.03
N ARG A 4 11.64 -2.37 8.94
CA ARG A 4 11.77 -3.36 7.87
C ARG A 4 10.56 -4.31 7.80
N ASP A 5 10.12 -4.85 8.94
CA ASP A 5 8.94 -5.73 8.99
C ASP A 5 7.67 -5.02 8.49
N GLN A 6 7.51 -3.74 8.82
CA GLN A 6 6.37 -2.92 8.38
C GLN A 6 6.35 -2.76 6.85
N TYR A 7 7.46 -2.33 6.24
CA TYR A 7 7.51 -2.18 4.78
C TYR A 7 7.42 -3.51 4.03
N SER A 8 8.01 -4.58 4.57
CA SER A 8 7.85 -5.93 4.00
C SER A 8 6.40 -6.41 4.06
N PHE A 9 5.68 -6.15 5.16
CA PHE A 9 4.24 -6.47 5.25
C PHE A 9 3.43 -5.68 4.21
N ILE A 10 3.69 -4.39 4.06
CA ILE A 10 2.99 -3.55 3.07
C ILE A 10 3.20 -4.09 1.66
N LEU A 11 4.46 -4.36 1.28
CA LEU A 11 4.82 -4.81 -0.07
C LEU A 11 4.28 -6.20 -0.41
N HIS A 12 4.35 -7.13 0.52
CA HIS A 12 4.12 -8.55 0.24
C HIS A 12 2.75 -9.06 0.67
N VAL A 13 2.03 -8.29 1.49
CA VAL A 13 0.70 -8.69 1.98
C VAL A 13 -0.35 -7.66 1.60
N LEU A 14 -0.18 -6.40 2.01
CA LEU A 14 -1.23 -5.39 1.85
C LEU A 14 -1.44 -4.98 0.38
N LEU A 15 -0.36 -4.62 -0.33
CA LEU A 15 -0.47 -4.19 -1.72
C LEU A 15 -1.08 -5.27 -2.63
N PRO A 16 -0.65 -6.56 -2.57
CA PRO A 16 -1.30 -7.62 -3.33
C PRO A 16 -2.79 -7.81 -3.01
N ALA A 17 -3.20 -7.64 -1.75
CA ALA A 17 -4.62 -7.71 -1.39
C ALA A 17 -5.43 -6.59 -2.06
N ILE A 18 -4.92 -5.34 -2.02
CA ILE A 18 -5.57 -4.19 -2.67
C ILE A 18 -5.58 -4.35 -4.20
N GLU A 19 -4.52 -4.89 -4.78
CA GLU A 19 -4.42 -5.15 -6.23
C GLU A 19 -5.46 -6.15 -6.72
N ASN A 20 -5.75 -7.20 -5.92
CA ASN A 20 -6.71 -8.24 -6.28
C ASN A 20 -8.16 -7.89 -5.93
N GLU A 21 -8.38 -7.26 -4.78
CA GLU A 21 -9.72 -7.11 -4.18
C GLU A 21 -10.21 -5.66 -4.17
N GLY A 22 -9.31 -4.69 -4.36
CA GLY A 22 -9.58 -3.29 -4.08
C GLY A 22 -9.52 -2.98 -2.59
N LEU A 23 -9.99 -1.79 -2.21
CA LEU A 23 -10.00 -1.34 -0.82
C LEU A 23 -11.20 -0.44 -0.56
N THR A 24 -11.94 -0.69 0.51
CA THR A 24 -12.94 0.26 1.01
C THR A 24 -12.51 0.81 2.37
N ILE A 25 -12.45 2.12 2.49
CA ILE A 25 -12.08 2.84 3.71
C ILE A 25 -13.32 3.52 4.26
N LYS A 26 -13.68 3.19 5.50
CA LYS A 26 -14.68 3.93 6.27
C LYS A 26 -14.04 5.16 6.88
N THR A 27 -14.59 6.33 6.56
CA THR A 27 -14.16 7.61 7.11
C THR A 27 -14.89 7.90 8.42
N ARG A 28 -14.38 8.84 9.22
CA ARG A 28 -14.93 9.17 10.54
C ARG A 28 -16.36 9.73 10.53
N ARG A 29 -16.89 10.14 9.38
CA ARG A 29 -18.23 10.74 9.21
C ARG A 29 -19.16 9.84 8.39
N ASP A 30 -19.02 8.52 8.54
CA ASP A 30 -19.81 7.50 7.83
C ASP A 30 -19.71 7.53 6.29
N GLY A 31 -18.76 8.29 5.73
CA GLY A 31 -18.45 8.24 4.30
C GLY A 31 -17.57 7.04 3.98
N GLU A 32 -17.79 6.42 2.83
CA GLU A 32 -16.95 5.33 2.32
C GLU A 32 -16.16 5.80 1.10
N LEU A 33 -14.86 5.46 1.05
CA LEU A 33 -14.04 5.59 -0.14
C LEU A 33 -13.72 4.19 -0.63
N THR A 34 -14.21 3.83 -1.82
CA THR A 34 -13.91 2.56 -2.47
C THR A 34 -12.93 2.78 -3.62
N LEU A 35 -11.83 2.04 -3.55
CA LEU A 35 -10.82 1.91 -4.58
C LEU A 35 -11.04 0.57 -5.28
N SER A 36 -11.58 0.59 -6.50
CA SER A 36 -11.77 -0.64 -7.28
C SER A 36 -10.42 -1.21 -7.71
N ALA A 37 -10.22 -2.53 -7.65
CA ALA A 37 -8.97 -3.19 -8.07
C ALA A 37 -8.45 -2.70 -9.43
N ASN A 38 -9.35 -2.55 -10.41
CA ASN A 38 -9.03 -2.15 -11.78
C ASN A 38 -9.16 -0.63 -12.02
N GLY A 39 -9.35 0.16 -10.97
CA GLY A 39 -9.48 1.61 -11.07
C GLY A 39 -8.12 2.30 -11.18
N SER A 40 -8.00 3.30 -12.06
CA SER A 40 -6.75 4.06 -12.25
C SER A 40 -6.22 4.69 -10.97
N VAL A 41 -7.10 5.13 -10.07
CA VAL A 41 -6.74 5.66 -8.74
C VAL A 41 -6.03 4.60 -7.91
N THR A 42 -6.55 3.37 -7.89
CA THR A 42 -5.97 2.23 -7.16
C THR A 42 -4.61 1.85 -7.72
N THR A 43 -4.48 1.77 -9.05
CA THR A 43 -3.22 1.45 -9.73
C THR A 43 -2.13 2.48 -9.43
N ASN A 44 -2.48 3.77 -9.45
CA ASN A 44 -1.55 4.85 -9.12
C ASN A 44 -1.14 4.82 -7.64
N PHE A 45 -2.11 4.58 -6.75
CA PHE A 45 -1.85 4.44 -5.32
C PHE A 45 -0.88 3.28 -5.02
N ILE A 46 -1.14 2.10 -5.59
CA ILE A 46 -0.28 0.91 -5.44
C ILE A 46 1.12 1.20 -5.97
N SER A 47 1.24 1.77 -7.17
CA SER A 47 2.54 2.06 -7.80
C SER A 47 3.39 2.99 -6.93
N ASN A 48 2.80 4.09 -6.45
CA ASN A 48 3.50 5.07 -5.61
C ASN A 48 3.92 4.47 -4.26
N LEU A 49 3.03 3.74 -3.59
CA LEU A 49 3.35 3.14 -2.30
C LEU A 49 4.39 2.02 -2.43
N ARG A 50 4.34 1.22 -3.50
CA ARG A 50 5.32 0.18 -3.79
C ARG A 50 6.71 0.78 -3.96
N GLN A 51 6.83 1.84 -4.78
CA GLN A 51 8.10 2.53 -5.02
C GLN A 51 8.68 3.08 -3.70
N HIS A 52 7.86 3.77 -2.91
CA HIS A 52 8.28 4.31 -1.62
C HIS A 52 8.79 3.22 -0.66
N CYS A 53 8.10 2.07 -0.56
CA CYS A 53 8.56 0.99 0.31
C CYS A 53 9.90 0.38 -0.15
N ILE A 54 10.14 0.30 -1.47
CA ILE A 54 11.41 -0.20 -2.01
C ILE A 54 12.56 0.75 -1.65
N GLU A 55 12.35 2.05 -1.81
CA GLU A 55 13.35 3.08 -1.48
C GLU A 55 13.74 3.03 0.01
N GLU A 56 12.75 2.92 0.90
CA GLU A 56 12.99 2.84 2.34
C GLU A 56 13.75 1.57 2.73
N LEU A 57 13.43 0.43 2.11
CA LEU A 57 14.14 -0.83 2.37
C LEU A 57 15.57 -0.87 1.80
N GLN A 58 15.84 -0.13 0.73
CA GLN A 58 17.17 0.01 0.15
C GLN A 58 18.03 1.02 0.94
N GLY A 59 17.43 2.12 1.41
CA GLY A 59 18.10 3.11 2.26
C GLY A 59 18.53 2.54 3.61
N ASP A 60 17.73 1.65 4.19
CA ASP A 60 18.02 0.96 5.47
C ASP A 60 19.19 -0.05 5.35
N ALA A 61 19.58 -0.46 4.14
CA ALA A 61 20.73 -1.33 3.91
C ALA A 61 22.06 -0.57 3.73
N SER A 62 22.00 0.77 3.67
CA SER A 62 23.13 1.65 3.34
C SER A 62 23.63 2.48 4.53
N ASN A 63 23.14 2.20 5.74
CA ASN A 63 23.43 2.93 6.97
C ASN A 63 23.72 1.95 8.13
#